data_AF-A0A937BSQ0-F1
#
_entry.id   AF-A0A937BSQ0-F1
#
_cell.length_a   1.000
_cell.length_b   1.000
_cell.length_c   1.000
_cell.angle_alpha   90.00
_cell.angle_beta   90.00
_cell.angle_gamma   90.00
#
_symmetry.space_group_name_H-M   'P 1'
#
loop_
_entity.id
_entity.type
_entity.pdbx_description
1 polymer ?
#
loop_
_entity_poly.entity_id
_entity_poly.type
_entity_poly.pdbx_seq_one_letter_code
_entity_poly.pdbx_strand_id
1 'polypeptide(L)'
;MNDSLKRFNFEVDTVAKQVQLYQNNDTLNRSTFTYKADSSELVLNGVWNKDTLYMKFRKYDINKFRLVSRGFNWINEYPYNR
;
A
#
# COMPACT_ATOMS: atom_id res chain seq x y z
N MET A 1 8.21 7.02 -22.37
CA MET A 1 8.46 6.79 -20.93
C MET A 1 8.43 8.14 -20.25
N ASN A 2 7.35 8.42 -19.53
CA ASN A 2 7.17 9.65 -18.77
C ASN A 2 7.16 9.27 -17.28
N ASP A 3 8.28 9.49 -16.60
CA ASP A 3 8.40 9.28 -15.17
C ASP A 3 7.54 10.32 -14.44
N SER A 4 6.26 9.99 -14.32
CA SER A 4 5.26 10.80 -13.63
C SER A 4 4.73 9.99 -12.46
N LEU A 5 4.86 10.56 -11.26
CA LEU A 5 4.28 9.98 -10.06
C LEU A 5 2.79 10.29 -10.04
N LYS A 6 1.96 9.25 -10.11
CA LYS A 6 0.50 9.36 -9.94
C LYS A 6 0.13 9.00 -8.51
N ARG A 7 -0.48 9.95 -7.79
CA ARG A 7 -1.01 9.73 -6.45
C ARG A 7 -2.44 9.22 -6.54
N PHE A 8 -2.75 8.24 -5.71
CA PHE A 8 -4.09 7.67 -5.56
C PHE A 8 -4.46 7.68 -4.08
N ASN A 9 -5.74 7.89 -3.81
CA ASN A 9 -6.32 7.63 -2.50
C ASN A 9 -6.70 6.16 -2.40
N PHE A 10 -6.69 5.68 -1.17
CA PHE A 10 -7.00 4.29 -0.83
C PHE A 10 -8.03 4.30 0.30
N GLU A 11 -9.29 4.08 -0.05
CA GLU A 11 -10.40 4.04 0.92
C GLU A 11 -10.88 2.59 1.08
N VAL A 12 -10.95 2.12 2.32
CA VAL A 12 -11.23 0.72 2.64
C VAL A 12 -12.58 0.60 3.30
N ASP A 13 -13.45 -0.22 2.69
CA ASP A 13 -14.68 -0.69 3.32
C ASP A 13 -14.44 -2.08 3.89
N THR A 14 -14.36 -2.16 5.22
CA THR A 14 -14.11 -3.41 5.95
C THR A 14 -15.33 -4.32 6.03
N VAL A 15 -16.54 -3.78 5.85
CA VAL A 15 -17.79 -4.54 5.89
C VAL A 15 -18.03 -5.19 4.53
N ALA A 16 -17.93 -4.41 3.45
CA ALA A 16 -18.10 -4.91 2.07
C ALA A 16 -16.87 -5.68 1.55
N LYS A 17 -15.73 -5.61 2.25
CA LYS A 17 -14.42 -6.12 1.81
C LYS A 17 -14.01 -5.55 0.44
N GLN A 18 -14.16 -4.24 0.29
CA GLN A 18 -13.84 -3.51 -0.92
C GLN A 18 -12.86 -2.37 -0.65
N VAL A 19 -12.12 -2.00 -1.69
CA VAL A 19 -11.23 -0.86 -1.71
C VAL A 19 -11.61 0.03 -2.89
N GLN A 20 -11.73 1.32 -2.64
CA GLN A 20 -11.85 2.34 -3.69
C GLN A 20 -10.49 2.98 -3.92
N LEU A 21 -10.05 2.96 -5.17
CA LEU A 21 -8.84 3.63 -5.65
C LEU A 21 -9.23 4.74 -6.63
N TYR A 22 -8.81 5.97 -6.36
CA TYR A 22 -9.12 7.12 -7.20
C TYR A 22 -8.09 8.23 -7.07
N GLN A 23 -7.97 9.11 -8.07
CA GLN A 23 -7.09 10.28 -8.01
C GLN A 23 -7.84 11.47 -7.42
N ASN A 24 -7.15 12.34 -6.65
CA ASN A 24 -7.78 13.56 -6.10
C ASN A 24 -8.43 14.44 -7.16
N ASN A 25 -7.81 14.52 -8.34
CA ASN A 25 -8.26 15.38 -9.43
C ASN A 25 -9.36 14.73 -10.28
N ASP A 26 -9.71 13.47 -9.99
CA ASP A 26 -10.69 12.70 -10.75
C ASP A 26 -11.71 12.08 -9.78
N THR A 27 -12.81 12.80 -9.58
CA THR A 27 -13.91 12.37 -8.72
C THR A 27 -14.78 11.30 -9.36
N LEU A 28 -14.71 11.12 -10.69
CA LEU A 28 -15.58 10.26 -11.48
C LEU A 28 -14.98 8.86 -11.68
N ASN A 29 -13.67 8.75 -11.91
CA ASN A 29 -13.02 7.46 -12.14
C ASN A 29 -12.55 6.83 -10.82
N ARG A 30 -13.51 6.32 -10.04
CA ARG A 30 -13.25 5.48 -8.86
C ARG A 30 -13.25 4.02 -9.27
N SER A 31 -12.10 3.37 -9.12
CA SER A 31 -11.99 1.95 -9.40
C SER A 31 -12.20 1.15 -8.11
N THR A 32 -13.17 0.26 -8.15
CA THR A 32 -13.53 -0.61 -7.03
C THR A 32 -12.81 -1.95 -7.15
N PHE A 33 -12.12 -2.34 -6.07
CA PHE A 33 -11.46 -3.63 -5.95
C PHE A 33 -12.07 -4.42 -4.81
N THR A 34 -12.28 -5.70 -5.03
CA THR A 34 -12.53 -6.65 -3.95
C THR A 34 -11.20 -7.03 -3.31
N TYR A 35 -11.15 -7.12 -1.98
CA TYR A 35 -9.93 -7.52 -1.29
C TYR A 35 -10.10 -8.78 -0.46
N LYS A 36 -9.01 -9.55 -0.37
CA LYS A 36 -8.84 -10.66 0.56
C LYS A 36 -7.55 -10.44 1.32
N ALA A 37 -7.65 -10.30 2.64
CA ALA A 37 -6.51 -10.15 3.52
C ALA A 37 -6.35 -11.40 4.38
N ASP A 38 -5.13 -11.89 4.47
CA ASP A 38 -4.68 -12.92 5.41
C ASP A 38 -3.56 -12.34 6.30
N SER A 39 -3.04 -13.14 7.22
CA SER A 39 -1.96 -12.79 8.15
C SER A 39 -0.69 -12.23 7.47
N SER A 40 -0.39 -12.68 6.25
CA SER A 40 0.86 -12.37 5.54
C SER A 40 0.68 -11.83 4.12
N GLU A 41 -0.53 -11.89 3.57
CA GLU A 41 -0.80 -11.51 2.17
C GLU A 41 -2.07 -10.66 2.06
N LEU A 42 -2.07 -9.74 1.10
CA LEU A 42 -3.25 -8.99 0.68
C LEU A 42 -3.41 -9.16 -0.83
N VAL A 43 -4.59 -9.57 -1.25
CA VAL A 43 -4.93 -9.72 -2.67
C VAL A 43 -6.04 -8.73 -3.00
N LEU A 44 -5.85 -7.95 -4.07
CA LEU A 44 -6.86 -7.08 -4.66
C LEU A 44 -7.20 -7.60 -6.05
N ASN A 45 -8.49 -7.67 -6.37
CA ASN A 45 -8.99 -8.03 -7.69
C ASN A 45 -10.11 -7.08 -8.11
N GLY A 46 -10.02 -6.55 -9.33
CA GLY A 46 -10.98 -5.58 -9.84
C GLY A 46 -10.64 -5.14 -11.27
N VAL A 47 -11.43 -4.21 -11.78
CA VAL A 47 -11.27 -3.67 -13.13
C VAL A 47 -10.71 -2.25 -13.04
N TRP A 48 -9.67 -1.97 -13.82
CA TRP A 48 -9.04 -0.67 -13.95
C TRP A 48 -8.83 -0.35 -15.42
N ASN A 49 -9.27 0.83 -15.88
CA ASN A 49 -9.13 1.25 -17.28
C ASN A 49 -9.58 0.17 -18.29
N LYS A 50 -10.73 -0.48 -18.02
CA LYS A 50 -11.34 -1.53 -18.86
C LYS A 50 -10.57 -2.85 -18.91
N ASP A 51 -9.55 -3.04 -18.08
CA ASP A 51 -8.81 -4.29 -17.96
C ASP A 51 -8.90 -4.84 -16.53
N THR A 52 -8.75 -6.15 -16.39
CA THR A 52 -8.78 -6.83 -15.08
C THR A 52 -7.39 -6.82 -14.46
N LEU A 53 -7.29 -6.30 -13.25
CA LEU A 53 -6.05 -6.31 -12.50
C LEU A 53 -6.13 -7.26 -11.31
N TYR A 54 -5.12 -8.12 -11.22
CA TYR A 54 -4.86 -8.95 -10.05
C TYR A 54 -3.58 -8.45 -9.37
N MET A 55 -3.71 -7.95 -8.14
CA MET A 55 -2.58 -7.42 -7.37
C MET A 55 -2.39 -8.24 -6.11
N LYS A 56 -1.18 -8.78 -5.92
CA LYS A 56 -0.79 -9.55 -4.73
C LYS A 56 0.30 -8.82 -3.97
N PHE A 57 0.01 -8.48 -2.73
CA PHE A 57 0.91 -7.83 -1.80
C PHE A 57 1.35 -8.81 -0.72
N ARG A 58 2.60 -8.68 -0.28
CA ARG A 58 3.15 -9.41 0.86
C ARG A 58 3.36 -8.44 2.01
N LYS A 59 2.90 -8.82 3.20
CA LYS A 59 3.15 -8.08 4.43
C LYS A 59 4.65 -8.06 4.69
N TYR A 60 5.21 -6.85 4.77
CA TYR A 60 6.58 -6.66 5.20
C TYR A 60 6.61 -6.60 6.73
N ASP A 61 7.53 -7.33 7.34
CA ASP A 61 7.70 -7.35 8.78
C ASP A 61 8.19 -5.97 9.27
N ILE A 62 7.39 -5.35 10.14
CA ILE A 62 7.67 -4.00 10.63
C ILE A 62 8.98 -3.93 11.42
N ASN A 63 9.37 -5.03 12.07
CA ASN A 63 10.62 -5.12 12.84
C ASN A 63 11.86 -5.15 11.94
N LYS A 64 11.69 -5.36 10.63
CA LYS A 64 12.76 -5.26 9.64
C LYS A 64 12.99 -3.84 9.14
N PHE A 65 12.12 -2.89 9.47
CA PHE A 65 12.41 -1.49 9.20
C PHE A 65 13.51 -1.01 10.15
N ARG A 66 14.60 -0.46 9.60
CA ARG A 66 15.74 0.04 10.38
C ARG A 66 15.34 1.05 11.46
N LEU A 67 14.31 1.86 11.17
CA LEU A 67 13.77 2.82 12.12
C LEU A 67 13.26 2.15 13.40
N VAL A 68 12.58 1.01 13.26
CA VAL A 68 12.03 0.23 14.38
C VAL A 68 13.11 -0.64 15.01
N SER A 69 13.89 -1.35 14.19
CA SER A 69 14.85 -2.35 14.66
C SER A 69 16.01 -1.77 15.48
N ARG A 70 16.38 -0.50 15.26
CA ARG A 70 17.51 0.14 15.93
C ARG A 70 17.13 0.75 17.30
N GLY A 71 15.84 0.94 17.57
CA GLY A 71 15.35 1.79 18.67
C GLY A 71 15.58 3.30 18.42
N PHE A 72 14.98 4.16 19.23
CA PHE A 72 15.30 5.60 19.20
C PHE A 72 16.13 5.94 20.43
N ASN A 73 17.40 6.32 20.20
CA ASN A 73 18.30 6.80 21.25
C ASN A 73 18.62 8.28 20.98
N TRP A 74 18.48 9.13 22.00
CA TRP A 74 18.83 10.55 21.91
C TRP A 74 20.32 10.77 21.64
N ILE A 75 21.17 9.89 22.17
CA ILE A 75 22.61 9.85 21.91
C ILE A 75 22.94 8.42 21.46
N ASN A 76 23.64 8.28 20.33
CA ASN A 76 24.17 6.99 19.89
C ASN A 76 25.68 6.98 20.18
N GLU A 77 26.13 6.02 21.00
CA GLU A 77 27.54 5.91 21.41
C GLU A 77 28.47 5.54 20.24
N TYR A 78 27.95 4.90 19.20
CA TYR A 78 28.70 4.50 18.01
C TYR A 78 27.92 4.79 16.71
N PRO A 79 28.60 5.19 15.63
CA PRO A 79 27.95 5.44 14.34
C PRO A 79 27.43 4.15 13.71
N TYR A 80 26.20 4.22 13.17
CA TYR A 80 25.58 3.11 12.45
C TYR A 80 26.09 3.05 11.01
N ASN A 81 27.32 2.57 10.83
CA ASN A 81 27.92 2.33 9.51
C ASN A 81 27.91 0.83 9.22
N ARG A 82 27.26 0.45 8.12
CA ARG A 82 27.45 -0.83 7.44
C ARG A 82 28.04 -0.56 6.07
#